data_AF-A0A094A7E5-F1
#
_entry.id   AF-A0A094A7E5-F1
#
_cell.length_a   1.000
_cell.length_b   1.000
_cell.length_c   1.000
_cell.angle_alpha   90.00
_cell.angle_beta   90.00
_cell.angle_gamma   90.00
#
_symmetry.space_group_name_H-M   'P 1'
#
loop_
_entity.id
_entity.type
_entity.pdbx_description
1 polymer ?
#
loop_
_entity_poly.entity_id
_entity_poly.type
_entity_poly.pdbx_seq_one_letter_code
_entity_poly.pdbx_strand_id
1 'polypeptide(L)'
;MFGVAGSWVGFLLNVLCLIASFYVALFPVGGPDLNAEGFFKSYLAGPIVILFFVGHKIYSRTLKFGVHLSSVDVDAGRRELNLGEEMKAERAAYRAMPFWKKVWNFWF
;
A
#
# COMPACT_ATOMS: atom_id res chain seq x y z
N MET A 1 6.07 -1.08 15.11
CA MET A 1 6.59 -2.42 14.73
C MET A 1 5.78 -3.10 13.62
N PHE A 2 4.44 -2.99 13.60
CA PHE A 2 3.59 -3.61 12.56
C PHE A 2 3.83 -3.12 11.11
N GLY A 3 4.30 -1.87 10.91
CA GLY A 3 4.49 -1.30 9.58
C GLY A 3 5.57 -2.01 8.73
N VAL A 4 6.64 -2.51 9.35
CA VAL A 4 7.74 -3.19 8.62
C VAL A 4 7.28 -4.56 8.13
N ALA A 5 6.60 -5.33 8.99
CA ALA A 5 6.05 -6.64 8.62
C ALA A 5 4.96 -6.50 7.54
N GLY A 6 4.07 -5.51 7.67
CA GLY A 6 3.05 -5.23 6.65
C GLY A 6 3.64 -4.82 5.31
N SER A 7 4.72 -4.03 5.30
CA SER A 7 5.43 -3.64 4.08
C SER A 7 6.04 -4.85 3.37
N TRP A 8 6.71 -5.76 4.09
CA TRP A 8 7.27 -6.98 3.52
C TRP A 8 6.20 -7.93 2.96
N VAL A 9 5.08 -8.08 3.66
CA VAL A 9 3.95 -8.91 3.18
C VAL A 9 3.33 -8.30 1.92
N GLY A 10 3.08 -6.99 1.90
CA GLY A 10 2.56 -6.29 0.72
C GLY A 10 3.50 -6.36 -0.48
N PHE A 11 4.80 -6.21 -0.25
CA PHE A 11 5.82 -6.35 -1.29
C PHE A 11 5.83 -7.76 -1.88
N LEU A 12 5.82 -8.79 -1.04
CA LEU A 12 5.80 -10.19 -1.48
C LEU A 12 4.53 -10.52 -2.28
N LEU A 13 3.36 -10.05 -1.83
CA LEU A 13 2.10 -10.21 -2.56
C LEU A 13 2.14 -9.52 -3.93
N ASN A 14 2.75 -8.33 -4.02
CA ASN A 14 2.87 -7.61 -5.30
C ASN A 14 3.75 -8.40 -6.30
N VAL A 15 4.89 -8.94 -5.83
CA VAL A 15 5.77 -9.78 -6.65
C VAL A 15 5.05 -11.03 -7.13
N LEU A 16 4.31 -11.72 -6.26
CA LEU A 16 3.52 -12.89 -6.63
C LEU A 16 2.45 -12.55 -7.68
N CYS A 17 1.80 -11.39 -7.55
CA CYS A 17 0.79 -10.93 -8.51
C CYS A 17 1.40 -10.67 -9.90
N LEU A 18 2.61 -10.11 -9.97
CA LEU A 18 3.32 -9.93 -11.24
C LEU A 18 3.67 -11.27 -11.90
N ILE A 19 4.11 -12.26 -11.12
CA ILE A 19 4.42 -13.60 -11.63
C ILE A 19 3.14 -14.29 -12.15
N ALA A 20 2.05 -14.22 -11.38
CA ALA A 20 0.77 -14.79 -11.79
C ALA A 20 0.24 -14.13 -13.08
N SER A 21 0.35 -12.80 -13.18
CA SER A 21 -0.06 -12.04 -14.36
C SER A 21 0.78 -12.38 -15.59
N PHE A 22 2.08 -12.62 -15.40
CA PHE A 22 2.98 -13.09 -16.46
C PHE A 22 2.59 -14.48 -16.96
N TYR A 23 2.24 -15.40 -16.06
CA TYR A 23 1.81 -16.75 -16.41
C TYR A 23 0.50 -16.75 -17.20
N VAL A 24 -0.52 -15.99 -16.75
CA VAL A 24 -1.81 -15.88 -17.45
C VAL A 24 -1.66 -15.24 -18.84
N ALA A 25 -0.72 -14.31 -19.00
CA ALA A 25 -0.44 -13.70 -20.29
C ALA A 25 0.29 -14.64 -21.26
N LEU A 26 1.11 -15.57 -20.75
CA LEU A 26 1.80 -16.59 -21.54
C LEU A 26 0.88 -17.72 -21.99
N PHE A 27 0.03 -18.21 -21.09
CA PHE A 27 -0.89 -19.33 -21.34
C PHE A 27 -2.35 -18.90 -21.10
N PRO A 28 -2.98 -18.19 -22.04
CA PRO A 28 -4.37 -17.80 -21.91
C PRO A 28 -5.29 -19.04 -21.98
N VAL A 29 -6.17 -19.19 -20.99
CA VAL A 29 -7.10 -20.32 -20.91
C VAL A 29 -8.10 -20.25 -22.08
N GLY A 30 -7.99 -21.17 -23.03
CA GLY A 30 -8.93 -21.31 -24.17
C GLY A 30 -8.57 -20.53 -25.44
N GLY A 31 -7.33 -20.02 -25.59
CA GLY A 31 -6.86 -19.31 -26.79
C GLY A 31 -5.62 -19.96 -27.43
N PRO A 32 -5.20 -19.53 -28.64
CA PRO A 32 -4.00 -20.04 -29.29
C PRO A 32 -2.75 -19.76 -28.44
N ASP A 33 -1.85 -20.74 -28.38
CA ASP A 33 -0.84 -20.87 -27.33
C ASP A 33 0.14 -19.69 -27.19
N LEU A 34 0.36 -18.87 -28.22
CA LEU A 34 1.31 -17.75 -28.13
C LEU A 34 0.95 -16.65 -29.15
N ASN A 35 0.36 -15.54 -28.69
CA ASN A 35 0.19 -14.33 -29.50
C ASN A 35 0.86 -13.15 -28.80
N ALA A 36 1.88 -12.55 -29.44
CA ALA A 36 2.59 -11.39 -28.91
C ALA A 36 1.64 -10.21 -28.63
N GLU A 37 0.64 -10.00 -29.49
CA GLU A 37 -0.32 -8.92 -29.31
C GLU A 37 -1.23 -9.15 -28.09
N GLY A 38 -1.62 -10.40 -27.85
CA GLY A 38 -2.41 -10.80 -26.68
C GLY A 38 -1.59 -10.74 -25.38
N PHE A 39 -0.31 -11.12 -25.45
CA PHE A 39 0.62 -11.06 -24.33
C PHE A 39 0.84 -9.63 -23.86
N PHE A 40 1.17 -8.69 -24.77
CA PHE A 40 1.40 -7.29 -24.38
C PHE A 40 0.12 -6.58 -23.92
N LYS A 41 -1.06 -6.93 -24.47
CA LYS A 41 -2.34 -6.41 -23.99
C LYS A 41 -2.66 -6.91 -22.58
N SER A 42 -2.38 -8.17 -22.27
CA SER A 42 -2.69 -8.78 -20.96
C SER A 42 -1.63 -8.48 -19.90
N TYR A 43 -0.36 -8.38 -20.30
CA TYR A 43 0.80 -8.10 -19.45
C TYR A 43 1.26 -6.63 -19.56
N LEU A 44 0.33 -5.69 -19.73
CA LEU A 44 0.66 -4.26 -19.86
C LEU A 44 1.28 -3.69 -18.57
N ALA A 45 0.91 -4.26 -17.41
CA ALA A 45 1.33 -3.78 -16.10
C ALA A 45 2.86 -3.85 -15.89
N GLY A 46 3.53 -4.94 -16.31
CA GLY A 46 4.98 -5.10 -16.19
C GLY A 46 5.79 -4.00 -16.88
N PRO A 47 5.68 -3.83 -18.21
CA PRO A 47 6.41 -2.80 -18.95
C PRO A 47 6.04 -1.38 -18.51
N ILE A 48 4.79 -1.12 -18.10
CA ILE A 48 4.42 0.18 -17.53
C ILE A 48 5.15 0.45 -16.22
N VAL A 49 5.16 -0.51 -15.29
CA VAL A 49 5.86 -0.36 -14.00
C VAL A 49 7.35 -0.12 -14.23
N ILE A 50 7.97 -0.87 -15.14
CA ILE A 50 9.38 -0.68 -15.50
C ILE A 50 9.61 0.70 -16.13
N LEU A 51 8.76 1.13 -17.07
CA LEU A 51 8.88 2.42 -17.75
C LEU A 51 8.77 3.58 -16.75
N PHE A 52 7.78 3.54 -15.86
CA PHE A 52 7.61 4.55 -14.81
C PHE A 52 8.76 4.50 -13.80
N PHE A 53 9.24 3.31 -13.42
CA PHE A 53 10.36 3.17 -12.50
C PHE A 53 11.65 3.73 -13.09
N VAL A 54 11.97 3.39 -14.33
CA VAL A 54 13.15 3.87 -15.06
C VAL A 54 13.00 5.36 -15.36
N GLY A 55 11.83 5.82 -15.82
CA GLY A 55 11.54 7.22 -16.07
C GLY A 55 11.67 8.09 -14.82
N HIS A 56 11.13 7.64 -13.69
CA HIS A 56 11.32 8.28 -12.39
C HIS A 56 12.80 8.32 -12.00
N LYS A 57 13.54 7.22 -12.21
CA LYS A 57 14.96 7.14 -11.84
C LYS A 57 15.85 8.03 -12.71
N ILE A 58 15.53 8.19 -13.99
CA ILE A 58 16.20 9.13 -14.91
C ILE A 58 15.87 10.57 -14.53
N TYR A 59 14.59 10.89 -14.28
CA TYR A 59 14.15 12.24 -13.90
C TYR A 59 14.74 12.69 -12.56
N SER A 60 14.70 11.81 -11.54
CA SER A 60 15.22 12.09 -10.21
C SER A 60 16.76 12.23 -10.18
N ARG A 61 17.47 11.82 -11.26
CA ARG A 61 18.95 11.78 -11.40
C ARG A 61 19.70 11.16 -10.21
N THR A 62 18.97 10.52 -9.30
CA THR A 62 19.49 9.86 -8.13
C THR A 62 19.74 8.42 -8.54
N LEU A 63 20.83 8.20 -9.28
CA LEU A 63 21.32 6.88 -9.68
C LEU A 63 21.80 6.03 -8.49
N LYS A 64 21.59 6.48 -7.25
CA LYS A 64 21.84 5.69 -6.06
C LYS A 64 20.70 4.69 -5.89
N PHE A 65 21.04 3.40 -5.82
CA PHE A 65 20.10 2.29 -5.71
C PHE A 65 19.33 2.24 -4.37
N GLY A 66 19.72 3.08 -3.41
CA GLY A 66 19.02 3.26 -2.15
C GLY A 66 19.22 4.68 -1.65
N VAL A 67 18.16 5.26 -1.12
CA VAL A 67 18.25 6.38 -0.18
C VAL A 67 18.64 5.78 1.16
N HIS A 68 19.53 6.43 1.90
CA HIS A 68 19.87 5.97 3.25
C HIS A 68 18.57 6.00 4.07
N LEU A 69 17.98 4.84 4.39
CA LEU A 69 16.66 4.80 5.04
C LEU A 69 16.66 5.54 6.37
N SER A 70 17.82 5.66 7.03
CA SER A 70 17.97 6.43 8.26
C SER A 70 17.95 7.96 8.07
N SER A 71 18.11 8.47 6.84
CA SER A 71 18.04 9.91 6.53
C SER A 71 16.72 10.30 5.85
N VAL A 72 15.83 9.34 5.62
CA VAL A 72 14.50 9.61 5.08
C VAL A 72 13.59 9.93 6.26
N ASP A 73 13.28 11.22 6.42
CA ASP A 73 12.33 11.68 7.40
C ASP A 73 10.90 11.31 6.94
N VAL A 74 10.42 10.18 7.47
CA VAL A 74 9.04 9.68 7.29
C VAL A 74 8.05 10.32 8.28
N ASP A 75 8.54 11.16 9.19
CA ASP A 75 7.75 11.81 10.22
C ASP A 75 7.39 13.26 9.85
N ALA A 76 8.23 13.92 9.04
CA ALA A 76 7.95 15.23 8.46
C ALA A 76 6.64 15.24 7.65
N GLY A 77 5.61 15.90 8.18
CA GLY A 77 4.32 16.06 7.52
C GLY A 77 3.29 14.98 7.85
N ARG A 78 3.60 13.99 8.72
CA ARG A 78 2.52 13.25 9.38
C ARG A 78 1.76 14.24 10.25
N ARG A 79 0.48 14.46 9.95
CA ARG A 79 -0.43 15.11 10.91
C ARG A 79 -0.34 14.26 12.17
N GLU A 80 0.19 14.82 13.26
CA GLU A 80 0.17 14.15 14.56
C GLU A 80 -1.29 13.94 14.94
N LEU A 81 -1.85 12.82 14.49
CA LEU A 81 -3.07 12.31 15.06
C LEU A 81 -2.62 11.87 16.45
N ASN A 82 -2.82 12.75 17.44
CA ASN A 82 -2.66 12.45 18.85
C ASN A 82 -3.75 11.45 19.27
N LEU A 83 -3.85 10.31 18.58
CA LEU A 83 -4.81 9.23 18.79
C LEU A 83 -4.80 8.77 20.24
N GLY A 84 -3.64 8.82 20.89
CA GLY A 84 -3.51 8.53 22.32
C GLY A 84 -4.19 9.57 23.22
N GLU A 85 -4.06 10.86 22.91
CA GLU A 85 -4.68 11.94 23.69
C GLU A 85 -6.15 12.13 23.33
N GLU A 86 -6.50 12.08 22.06
CA GLU A 86 -7.88 12.14 21.54
C GLU A 86 -8.71 10.98 22.09
N MET A 87 -8.21 9.74 22.04
CA MET A 87 -8.91 8.58 22.61
C MET A 87 -9.00 8.64 24.13
N LYS A 88 -8.01 9.23 24.83
CA LYS A 88 -8.09 9.47 26.28
C LYS A 88 -9.13 10.55 26.61
N ALA A 89 -9.19 11.61 25.82
CA ALA A 89 -10.14 12.71 25.96
C ALA A 89 -11.57 12.22 25.66
N GLU A 90 -11.76 11.41 24.62
CA GLU A 90 -13.04 10.78 24.28
C GLU A 90 -13.48 9.81 25.38
N ARG A 91 -12.59 8.96 25.90
CA ARG A 91 -12.87 8.08 27.05
C ARG A 91 -13.13 8.86 28.34
N ALA A 92 -12.51 10.02 28.55
CA ALA A 92 -12.78 10.88 29.70
C ALA A 92 -14.14 11.58 29.57
N ALA A 93 -14.46 12.11 28.39
CA ALA A 93 -15.76 12.68 28.06
C ALA A 93 -16.87 11.65 28.21
N TYR A 94 -16.69 10.44 27.68
CA TYR A 94 -17.62 9.33 27.84
C TYR A 94 -17.79 8.93 29.31
N ARG A 95 -16.71 8.87 30.11
CA ARG A 95 -16.80 8.59 31.56
C ARG A 95 -17.56 9.68 32.32
N ALA A 96 -17.39 10.95 31.95
CA ALA A 96 -18.09 12.09 32.54
C ALA A 96 -19.58 12.17 32.17
N MET A 97 -20.07 11.36 31.21
CA MET A 97 -21.49 11.37 30.84
C MET A 97 -22.38 10.76 31.94
N PRO A 98 -23.55 11.37 32.20
CA PRO A 98 -24.57 10.80 33.09
C PRO A 98 -25.03 9.41 32.66
N PHE A 99 -25.38 8.55 33.62
CA PHE A 99 -25.78 7.15 33.38
C PHE A 99 -26.91 7.01 32.35
N TRP A 100 -27.92 7.87 32.38
CA TRP A 100 -29.05 7.82 31.44
C TRP A 100 -28.64 8.05 29.97
N LYS A 101 -27.65 8.92 29.70
CA LYS A 101 -27.11 9.14 28.34
C LYS A 101 -26.29 7.95 27.83
N LYS A 102 -25.57 7.26 28.72
CA LYS A 102 -24.79 6.06 28.37
C LYS A 102 -25.70 4.90 27.97
N VAL A 103 -26.79 4.71 28.71
CA VAL A 103 -27.78 3.67 28.42
C VAL A 103 -28.49 3.96 27.10
N TRP A 104 -28.85 5.22 26.83
CA TRP A 104 -29.45 5.62 25.55
C TRP A 104 -28.54 5.33 24.34
N ASN A 105 -27.28 5.78 24.36
CA ASN A 105 -26.31 5.54 23.29
C ASN A 105 -25.93 4.05 23.10
N PHE A 106 -26.15 3.20 24.09
CA PHE A 106 -25.89 1.77 23.97
C PHE A 106 -27.05 1.03 23.30
N TRP A 107 -28.27 1.57 23.38
CA TRP A 107 -29.49 0.94 22.85
C TRP A 107 -30.02 1.55 21.55
N PHE A 108 -29.70 2.81 21.27
CA PHE A 108 -30.00 3.52 20.01
C PHE A 108 -28.71 4.06 19.39
#